data_AF-A0A1M3I3H3-F1
#
_entry.id   AF-A0A1M3I3H3-F1
#
_cell.length_a   1.000
_cell.length_b   1.000
_cell.length_c   1.000
_cell.angle_alpha   90.00
_cell.angle_beta   90.00
_cell.angle_gamma   90.00
#
_symmetry.space_group_name_H-M   'P 1'
#
loop_
_entity.id
_entity.type
_entity.pdbx_description
1 polymer ?
#
loop_
_entity_poly.entity_id
_entity_poly.type
_entity_poly.pdbx_seq_one_letter_code
_entity_poly.pdbx_strand_id
1 'polypeptide(L)'
;MKALPFALIAAAFALSGMAPAEAPSLEEGRQLFRETGCTQCHALADAGSAASYAPPLDPAPHLTREVVLDRLTNGRGDMPSFTGILTDEQISTLADYIGRGGASAAHGGVDKAGVAGN
;
A
#
# COMPACT_ATOMS: atom_id res chain seq x y z
N MET A 1 -11.86 36.70 48.02
CA MET A 1 -10.86 37.70 47.59
C MET A 1 -9.44 37.21 47.84
N LYS A 2 -8.87 36.47 46.88
CA LYS A 2 -7.43 36.38 46.62
C LYS A 2 -7.28 35.83 45.20
N ALA A 3 -6.52 36.56 44.39
CA ALA A 3 -6.43 36.46 42.95
C ALA A 3 -5.67 35.21 42.46
N LEU A 4 -5.94 34.89 41.19
CA LEU A 4 -5.24 33.94 40.33
C LEU A 4 -3.75 34.29 40.19
N PRO A 5 -2.92 33.34 39.74
CA PRO A 5 -2.21 33.66 38.51
C PRO A 5 -2.47 32.62 37.41
N PHE A 6 -3.04 33.14 36.33
CA PHE A 6 -3.07 32.58 35.00
C PHE A 6 -1.62 32.52 34.50
N ALA A 7 -0.92 31.42 34.77
CA ALA A 7 0.41 31.18 34.25
C ALA A 7 0.32 30.37 32.95
N LEU A 8 0.52 31.11 31.86
CA LEU A 8 0.99 30.70 30.55
C LEU A 8 1.73 29.34 30.55
N ILE A 9 1.21 28.37 29.79
CA ILE A 9 2.07 27.38 29.13
C ILE A 9 1.66 27.27 27.67
N ALA A 10 2.67 27.41 26.83
CA ALA A 10 2.70 27.63 25.40
C ALA A 10 1.88 26.65 24.56
N ALA A 11 1.24 27.20 23.53
CA ALA A 11 0.91 26.47 22.32
C ALA A 11 2.21 26.04 21.62
N ALA A 12 2.46 24.75 21.58
CA ALA A 12 3.42 24.12 20.69
C ALA A 12 2.66 23.09 19.83
N PHE A 13 1.88 23.60 18.88
CA PHE A 13 1.18 22.79 17.87
C PHE A 13 1.70 23.17 16.50
N ALA A 14 2.99 22.94 16.26
CA ALA A 14 3.57 23.03 14.93
C ALA A 14 4.86 22.22 14.90
N LEU A 15 4.72 20.93 14.62
CA LEU A 15 5.72 20.15 13.91
C LEU A 15 4.97 18.97 13.24
N SER A 16 4.02 19.30 12.37
CA SER A 16 3.62 18.35 11.33
C SER A 16 4.83 18.22 10.40
N GLY A 17 5.65 17.21 10.68
CA GLY A 17 6.59 16.70 9.71
C GLY A 17 5.80 16.32 8.47
N MET A 18 6.03 17.05 7.39
CA MET A 18 5.77 16.53 6.06
C MET A 18 6.75 15.37 5.91
N ALA A 19 6.29 14.15 6.22
CA ALA A 19 6.99 12.96 5.80
C ALA A 19 7.14 13.06 4.27
N PRO A 20 8.32 12.75 3.70
CA PRO A 20 8.39 12.52 2.27
C PRO A 20 7.32 11.45 1.95
N ALA A 21 6.74 11.49 0.75
CA ALA A 21 5.93 10.38 0.28
C ALA A 21 6.86 9.14 0.25
N GLU A 22 6.85 8.38 1.33
CA GLU A 22 7.56 7.12 1.47
C GLU A 22 7.11 6.25 0.29
N ALA A 23 8.05 5.55 -0.34
CA ALA A 23 7.68 4.55 -1.33
C ALA A 23 6.59 3.64 -0.74
N PRO A 24 5.54 3.30 -1.50
CA PRO A 24 4.38 2.58 -0.97
C PRO A 24 4.86 1.36 -0.20
N SER A 25 4.51 1.30 1.09
CA SER A 25 5.06 0.25 1.94
C SER A 25 4.46 -1.08 1.53
N LEU A 26 5.28 -2.15 1.52
CA LEU A 26 4.81 -3.50 1.22
C LEU A 26 3.69 -3.95 2.17
N GLU A 27 3.71 -3.45 3.41
CA GLU A 27 2.66 -3.72 4.38
C GLU A 27 1.35 -3.01 4.02
N GLU A 28 1.40 -1.74 3.60
CA GLU A 28 0.22 -1.01 3.15
C GLU A 28 -0.41 -1.67 1.91
N GLY A 29 0.40 -2.06 0.92
CA GLY A 29 -0.08 -2.81 -0.24
C GLY A 29 -0.76 -4.12 0.15
N ARG A 30 -0.19 -4.84 1.12
CA ARG A 30 -0.78 -6.08 1.68
C ARG A 30 -2.09 -5.80 2.42
N GLN A 31 -2.19 -4.71 3.16
CA GLN A 31 -3.43 -4.29 3.84
C GLN A 31 -4.51 -3.95 2.83
N LEU A 32 -4.21 -3.08 1.86
CA LEU A 32 -5.13 -2.74 0.78
C LEU A 32 -5.61 -4.00 0.05
N PHE A 33 -4.72 -4.95 -0.24
CA PHE A 33 -5.11 -6.20 -0.91
C PHE A 33 -6.17 -6.99 -0.12
N ARG A 34 -6.01 -7.04 1.20
CA ARG A 34 -6.95 -7.74 2.11
C ARG A 34 -8.27 -7.00 2.26
N GLU A 35 -8.23 -5.67 2.32
CA GLU A 35 -9.37 -4.82 2.65
C GLU A 35 -10.23 -4.49 1.42
N THR A 36 -9.64 -4.48 0.23
CA THR A 36 -10.33 -4.09 -1.02
C THR A 36 -10.92 -5.27 -1.80
N GLY A 37 -11.02 -6.43 -1.15
CA GLY A 37 -11.72 -7.60 -1.69
C GLY A 37 -10.92 -8.45 -2.68
N CYS A 38 -9.64 -8.15 -2.92
CA CYS A 38 -8.79 -8.93 -3.83
C CYS A 38 -8.71 -10.41 -3.39
N THR A 39 -8.68 -10.65 -2.08
CA THR A 39 -8.64 -11.98 -1.45
C THR A 39 -9.88 -12.84 -1.71
N GLN A 40 -10.99 -12.24 -2.17
CA GLN A 40 -12.20 -12.99 -2.49
C GLN A 40 -12.06 -13.76 -3.81
N CYS A 41 -11.19 -13.28 -4.70
CA CYS A 41 -11.06 -13.83 -6.04
C CYS A 41 -9.67 -14.40 -6.32
N HIS A 42 -8.62 -13.70 -5.89
CA HIS A 42 -7.24 -14.02 -6.23
C HIS A 42 -6.49 -14.71 -5.10
N ALA A 43 -5.75 -15.76 -5.43
CA ALA A 43 -4.70 -16.29 -4.56
C ALA A 43 -3.48 -15.38 -4.60
N LEU A 44 -2.92 -15.15 -3.41
CA LEU A 44 -1.64 -14.48 -3.19
C LEU A 44 -1.15 -14.93 -1.81
N ALA A 45 -0.13 -15.80 -1.77
CA ALA A 45 0.31 -16.45 -0.54
C ALA A 45 0.79 -15.42 0.49
N ASP A 46 1.46 -14.37 0.04
CA ASP A 46 1.92 -13.26 0.88
C ASP A 46 0.76 -12.57 1.63
N ALA A 47 -0.38 -12.36 0.98
CA ALA A 47 -1.57 -11.80 1.62
C ALA A 47 -2.41 -12.83 2.40
N GLY A 48 -1.98 -14.10 2.44
CA GLY A 48 -2.70 -15.21 3.08
C GLY A 48 -3.95 -15.63 2.31
N SER A 49 -4.04 -15.33 1.00
CA SER A 49 -5.19 -15.67 0.18
C SER A 49 -4.95 -16.94 -0.64
N ALA A 50 -5.90 -17.86 -0.59
CA ALA A 50 -5.94 -19.08 -1.39
C ALA A 50 -7.15 -19.13 -2.34
N ALA A 51 -7.77 -17.98 -2.64
CA ALA A 51 -8.93 -17.93 -3.53
C ALA A 51 -8.57 -18.38 -4.95
N SER A 52 -9.51 -19.03 -5.63
CA SER A 52 -9.29 -19.65 -6.95
C SER A 52 -10.34 -19.23 -7.99
N TYR A 53 -11.13 -18.20 -7.69
CA TYR A 53 -12.15 -17.70 -8.62
C TYR A 53 -11.52 -16.93 -9.79
N ALA A 54 -10.43 -16.21 -9.53
CA ALA A 54 -9.63 -15.52 -10.54
C ALA A 54 -8.19 -16.09 -10.58
N PRO A 55 -7.41 -15.80 -11.63
CA PRO A 55 -6.05 -16.33 -11.77
C PRO A 55 -5.17 -15.98 -10.55
N PRO A 56 -4.31 -16.90 -10.09
CA PRO A 56 -3.39 -16.61 -8.98
C PRO A 56 -2.40 -15.50 -9.36
N LEU A 57 -2.02 -14.70 -8.36
CA LEU A 57 -1.09 -13.57 -8.52
C LEU A 57 0.35 -13.94 -8.11
N ASP A 58 0.56 -15.14 -7.56
CA ASP A 58 1.87 -15.74 -7.36
C ASP A 58 1.90 -17.25 -7.71
N PRO A 59 2.95 -17.73 -8.40
CA PRO A 59 3.94 -16.95 -9.16
C PRO A 59 3.31 -16.37 -10.43
N ALA A 60 3.54 -15.08 -10.70
CA ALA A 60 3.00 -14.41 -11.87
C ALA A 60 4.08 -13.61 -12.63
N PRO A 61 4.98 -14.28 -13.38
CA PRO A 61 6.12 -13.65 -14.03
C PRO A 61 5.76 -12.64 -15.14
N HIS A 62 4.50 -12.62 -15.57
CA HIS A 62 3.98 -11.71 -16.59
C HIS A 62 3.26 -10.47 -16.01
N LEU A 63 3.08 -10.41 -14.68
CA LEU A 63 2.47 -9.26 -14.02
C LEU A 63 3.55 -8.23 -13.69
N THR A 64 3.68 -7.21 -14.55
CA THR A 64 4.44 -6.00 -14.22
C THR A 64 3.55 -5.01 -13.47
N ARG A 65 4.17 -4.01 -12.81
CA ARG A 65 3.45 -2.89 -12.20
C ARG A 65 2.45 -2.25 -13.16
N GLU A 66 2.86 -1.99 -14.40
CA GLU A 66 2.06 -1.29 -15.41
C GLU A 66 0.85 -2.14 -15.83
N VAL A 67 1.06 -3.45 -15.97
CA VAL A 67 -0.04 -4.39 -16.26
C VAL A 67 -1.05 -4.39 -15.12
N VAL A 68 -0.60 -4.43 -13.86
CA VAL A 68 -1.51 -4.40 -12.72
C VAL A 68 -2.23 -3.07 -12.64
N LEU A 69 -1.52 -1.95 -12.83
CA LEU A 69 -2.11 -0.61 -12.82
C LEU A 69 -3.24 -0.50 -13.85
N ASP A 70 -3.01 -0.94 -15.08
CA ASP A 70 -4.05 -1.00 -16.12
C ASP A 70 -5.27 -1.81 -15.66
N ARG A 71 -5.08 -2.95 -14.99
CA ARG A 71 -6.20 -3.77 -14.50
C ARG A 71 -6.95 -3.15 -13.35
N LEU A 72 -6.26 -2.49 -12.43
CA LEU A 72 -6.92 -1.79 -11.33
C LEU A 72 -7.69 -0.56 -11.83
N THR A 73 -7.17 0.14 -12.84
CA THR A 73 -7.82 1.32 -13.41
C THR A 73 -8.97 0.96 -14.35
N ASN A 74 -8.79 -0.04 -15.21
CA ASN A 74 -9.74 -0.31 -16.31
C ASN A 74 -10.59 -1.58 -16.10
N GLY A 75 -10.22 -2.45 -15.16
CA GLY A 75 -10.83 -3.77 -15.00
C GLY A 75 -10.52 -4.70 -16.19
N ARG A 76 -11.03 -5.94 -16.11
CA ARG A 76 -11.05 -6.90 -17.23
C ARG A 76 -12.01 -8.06 -16.94
N GLY A 77 -13.01 -8.26 -17.80
CA GLY A 77 -14.00 -9.32 -17.60
C GLY A 77 -14.74 -9.10 -16.29
N ASP A 78 -14.76 -10.12 -15.42
CA ASP A 78 -15.39 -10.04 -14.10
C ASP A 78 -14.57 -9.25 -13.07
N MET A 79 -13.30 -8.90 -13.37
CA MET A 79 -12.50 -8.05 -12.51
C MET A 79 -12.94 -6.57 -12.66
N PRO A 80 -13.44 -5.93 -11.59
CA PRO A 80 -13.92 -4.55 -11.65
C PRO A 80 -12.76 -3.54 -11.81
N SER A 81 -13.11 -2.33 -12.25
CA SER A 81 -12.24 -1.15 -12.06
C SER A 81 -12.36 -0.67 -10.61
N PHE A 82 -11.26 -0.14 -10.08
CA PHE A 82 -11.17 0.46 -8.75
C PHE A 82 -11.12 1.99 -8.81
N THR A 83 -11.16 2.60 -10.01
CA THR A 83 -11.23 4.06 -10.15
C THR A 83 -12.51 4.60 -9.52
N GLY A 84 -12.37 5.60 -8.65
CA GLY A 84 -13.49 6.15 -7.88
C GLY A 84 -13.90 5.32 -6.66
N ILE A 85 -13.30 4.14 -6.47
CA ILE A 85 -13.41 3.32 -5.25
C ILE A 85 -12.16 3.54 -4.37
N LEU A 86 -10.99 3.53 -5.01
CA LEU A 86 -9.69 3.77 -4.39
C LEU A 86 -9.09 5.08 -4.91
N THR A 87 -8.21 5.67 -4.12
CA THR A 87 -7.39 6.82 -4.58
C THR A 87 -6.32 6.36 -5.57
N ASP A 88 -5.83 7.27 -6.40
CA ASP A 88 -4.74 6.98 -7.34
C ASP A 88 -3.48 6.48 -6.61
N GLU A 89 -3.23 7.00 -5.41
CA GLU A 89 -2.13 6.57 -4.54
C GLU A 89 -2.34 5.13 -4.06
N GLN A 90 -3.53 4.76 -3.60
CA GLN A 90 -3.85 3.38 -3.20
C GLN A 90 -3.76 2.40 -4.37
N ILE A 91 -4.24 2.80 -5.56
CA ILE A 91 -4.12 2.01 -6.79
C ILE A 91 -2.64 1.80 -7.15
N SER A 92 -1.84 2.86 -7.05
CA SER A 92 -0.39 2.81 -7.27
C SER A 92 0.30 1.89 -6.25
N THR A 93 -0.02 1.99 -4.96
CA THR A 93 0.48 1.12 -3.90
C THR A 93 0.17 -0.35 -4.17
N LEU A 94 -1.08 -0.66 -4.55
CA LEU A 94 -1.50 -2.01 -4.91
C LEU A 94 -0.78 -2.54 -6.16
N ALA A 95 -0.60 -1.70 -7.18
CA ALA A 95 0.10 -2.08 -8.39
C ALA A 95 1.58 -2.41 -8.15
N ASP A 96 2.25 -1.66 -7.27
CA ASP A 96 3.62 -1.95 -6.84
C ASP A 96 3.69 -3.28 -6.09
N TYR A 97 2.79 -3.47 -5.12
CA TYR A 97 2.74 -4.65 -4.30
C TYR A 97 2.47 -5.94 -5.11
N ILE A 98 1.44 -5.93 -5.96
CA ILE A 98 1.05 -7.10 -6.77
C ILE A 98 2.04 -7.33 -7.92
N GLY A 99 2.56 -6.27 -8.55
CA GLY A 99 3.55 -6.40 -9.63
C GLY A 99 4.86 -7.04 -9.17
N ARG A 100 5.11 -7.06 -7.85
CA ARG A 100 6.20 -7.78 -7.20
C ARG A 100 5.78 -9.17 -6.70
N GLY A 101 4.61 -9.68 -7.07
CA GLY A 101 4.08 -10.96 -6.58
C GLY A 101 3.83 -10.96 -5.05
N GLY A 102 3.44 -9.81 -4.50
CA GLY A 102 3.45 -9.56 -3.05
C GLY A 102 4.82 -9.16 -2.54
N ALA A 103 5.05 -9.19 -1.22
CA ALA A 103 6.38 -8.88 -0.67
C ALA A 103 7.47 -9.90 -1.07
N SER A 104 7.11 -10.96 -1.80
CA SER A 104 7.90 -12.19 -1.92
C SER A 104 8.46 -12.51 -3.32
N ALA A 105 8.39 -11.65 -4.35
CA ALA A 105 9.29 -11.85 -5.50
C ALA A 105 10.70 -11.40 -5.12
N ALA A 106 11.60 -12.37 -5.11
CA ALA A 106 13.04 -12.23 -4.96
C ALA A 106 13.64 -11.15 -5.89
N HIS A 107 13.75 -9.93 -5.39
CA HIS A 107 14.73 -8.94 -5.83
C HIS A 107 15.42 -8.37 -4.60
N GLY A 108 16.71 -8.68 -4.50
CA GLY A 108 17.58 -8.21 -3.43
C GLY A 108 17.67 -6.69 -3.40
N GLY A 109 17.72 -6.18 -2.17
CA GLY A 109 18.30 -4.89 -1.80
C GLY A 109 17.63 -3.65 -2.40
N VAL A 110 16.76 -3.00 -1.62
CA VAL A 110 17.03 -1.68 -1.03
C VAL A 110 15.89 -1.31 -0.07
N ASP A 111 15.83 -1.98 1.09
CA ASP A 111 15.41 -1.32 2.32
C ASP A 111 16.50 -0.31 2.71
N LYS A 112 16.59 0.82 2.00
CA LYS A 112 17.30 2.00 2.55
C LYS A 112 16.34 2.78 3.44
N ALA A 113 15.84 2.10 4.47
CA ALA A 113 15.40 2.74 5.70
C ALA A 113 16.53 2.58 6.72
N GLY A 114 17.47 3.52 6.71
CA GLY A 114 18.49 3.66 7.76
C GLY A 114 19.91 3.21 7.39
N VAL A 115 20.64 4.07 6.66
CA VAL A 115 22.06 4.28 6.97
C VAL A 115 22.18 5.75 7.39
N ALA A 116 22.01 5.98 8.68
CA ALA A 116 22.51 7.18 9.33
C ALA A 116 24.02 6.99 9.47
N GLY A 117 24.79 7.92 8.94
CA GLY A 117 26.23 7.93 9.11
C GLY A 117 26.62 8.21 10.56
N ASN A 118 27.56 7.43 11.07
CA ASN A 118 28.64 7.86 11.95
C ASN A 118 29.83 6.90 11.81
#